data_AF-A0A7S2EME7-F1
#
_entry.id   AF-A0A7S2EME7-F1
#
_cell.length_a   1.000
_cell.length_b   1.000
_cell.length_c   1.000
_cell.angle_alpha   90.00
_cell.angle_beta   90.00
_cell.angle_gamma   90.00
#
_symmetry.space_group_name_H-M   'P 1'
#
loop_
_entity.id
_entity.type
_entity.pdbx_description
1 polymer ?
#
loop_
_entity_poly.entity_id
_entity_poly.type
_entity_poly.pdbx_seq_one_letter_code
_entity_poly.pdbx_strand_id
1 'polypeptide(L)'
;DGDDESEKRYQLILNYCFGHPRSSLLLFPSSSSVQFINHSSKKSNAKIQWSDSDFQSEEWLTEPLEDIKARKKTGLMFDIIATKDIQLGEEVLLDYGGHWEDAWEEHLQGQTQIKDNFETTTELNNDPNSIVRTLEEQWSQPYSPDTQTICIFKYADYESDIYEGDHLDTDALYYKSVEWKMMHRWGFEG
;
A
#
# COMPACT_ATOMS: atom_id res chain seq x y z
N ASP A 1 2.43 34.95 9.39
CA ASP A 1 1.49 33.82 9.42
C ASP A 1 1.22 33.40 7.98
N GLY A 2 2.14 32.60 7.44
CA GLY A 2 1.99 31.99 6.12
C GLY A 2 1.52 30.58 6.36
N ASP A 3 0.27 30.30 5.99
CA ASP A 3 -0.27 28.96 5.99
C ASP A 3 0.51 28.12 4.99
N ASP A 4 1.28 27.19 5.54
CA ASP A 4 1.94 26.09 4.84
C ASP A 4 0.82 25.23 4.24
N GLU A 5 0.72 25.22 2.90
CA GLU A 5 -0.17 24.30 2.19
C GLU A 5 0.30 22.88 2.50
N SER A 6 -0.33 22.25 3.48
CA SER A 6 -0.01 20.88 3.89
C SER A 6 -0.09 19.97 2.66
N GLU A 7 1.06 19.45 2.21
CA GLU A 7 1.15 18.40 1.20
C GLU A 7 0.09 17.33 1.50
N LYS A 8 -0.90 17.19 0.62
CA LYS A 8 -1.92 16.16 0.77
C LYS A 8 -1.28 14.81 0.51
N ARG A 9 -0.89 14.13 1.58
CA ARG A 9 -0.43 12.73 1.53
C ARG A 9 -1.61 11.84 1.16
N TYR A 10 -1.73 11.49 -0.12
CA TYR A 10 -2.70 10.50 -0.56
C TYR A 10 -2.27 9.11 -0.10
N GLN A 11 -3.16 8.40 0.59
CA GLN A 11 -2.88 7.03 1.03
C GLN A 11 -2.94 6.09 -0.19
N LEU A 12 -1.86 5.32 -0.40
CA LEU A 12 -1.76 4.31 -1.48
C LEU A 12 -2.91 3.30 -1.50
N ILE A 13 -3.59 3.12 -0.35
CA ILE A 13 -4.74 2.22 -0.22
C ILE A 13 -5.88 2.57 -1.18
N LEU A 14 -6.01 3.84 -1.58
CA LEU A 14 -7.09 4.29 -2.47
C LEU A 14 -7.02 3.64 -3.86
N ASN A 15 -5.82 3.26 -4.33
CA ASN A 15 -5.63 2.57 -5.62
C ASN A 15 -6.24 1.15 -5.63
N TYR A 16 -6.53 0.60 -4.46
CA TYR A 16 -7.04 -0.76 -4.30
C TYR A 16 -8.47 -0.77 -3.71
N CYS A 17 -9.15 0.37 -3.74
CA CYS A 17 -10.55 0.53 -3.34
C CYS A 17 -11.43 0.76 -4.57
N PHE A 18 -12.66 0.24 -4.54
CA PHE A 18 -13.68 0.52 -5.54
C PHE A 18 -14.55 1.68 -5.09
N GLY A 19 -14.72 2.67 -5.97
CA GLY A 19 -15.52 3.87 -5.70
C GLY A 19 -16.28 4.30 -6.93
N HIS A 20 -17.17 5.28 -6.75
CA HIS A 20 -17.87 5.91 -7.86
C HIS A 20 -17.81 7.43 -7.68
N PRO A 21 -17.53 8.24 -8.73
CA PRO A 21 -17.36 9.70 -8.60
C PRO A 21 -18.54 10.45 -7.97
N ARG A 22 -19.74 9.86 -8.06
CA ARG A 22 -20.99 10.37 -7.46
C ARG A 22 -21.29 9.84 -6.06
N SER A 23 -20.36 9.11 -5.44
CA SER A 23 -20.50 8.50 -4.13
C SER A 23 -19.31 8.85 -3.25
N SER A 24 -19.54 9.10 -1.97
CA SER A 24 -18.49 9.22 -0.97
C SER A 24 -18.07 7.85 -0.38
N LEU A 25 -18.70 6.77 -0.85
CA LEU A 25 -18.40 5.41 -0.40
C LEU A 25 -17.24 4.82 -1.19
N LEU A 26 -16.26 4.30 -0.45
CA LEU A 26 -15.18 3.46 -0.97
C LEU A 26 -15.34 2.05 -0.41
N LEU A 27 -15.20 1.06 -1.27
CA LEU A 27 -15.33 -0.36 -0.96
C LEU A 27 -13.95 -0.99 -1.05
N PHE A 28 -13.41 -1.38 0.09
CA PHE A 28 -12.14 -2.09 0.17
C PHE A 28 -12.41 -3.61 0.05
N PRO A 29 -11.87 -4.29 -0.98
CA PRO A 29 -12.09 -5.72 -1.15
C PRO A 29 -11.36 -6.53 -0.06
N SER A 30 -12.07 -7.49 0.54
CA SER A 30 -11.48 -8.41 1.54
C SER A 30 -10.68 -9.56 0.92
N SER A 31 -10.86 -9.83 -0.37
CA SER A 31 -10.14 -10.89 -1.09
C SER A 31 -8.74 -10.44 -1.47
N SER A 32 -7.73 -11.24 -1.12
CA SER A 32 -6.31 -10.93 -1.35
C SER A 32 -5.92 -10.93 -2.82
N SER A 33 -6.61 -11.69 -3.68
CA SER A 33 -6.25 -11.82 -5.10
C SER A 33 -6.68 -10.63 -5.95
N VAL A 34 -7.72 -9.90 -5.52
CA VAL A 34 -8.33 -8.82 -6.32
C VAL A 34 -7.36 -7.67 -6.54
N GLN A 35 -6.45 -7.44 -5.59
CA GLN A 35 -5.48 -6.34 -5.64
C GLN A 35 -4.38 -6.54 -6.69
N PHE A 36 -4.25 -7.73 -7.27
CA PHE A 36 -3.23 -8.03 -8.29
C PHE A 36 -3.75 -7.94 -9.72
N ILE A 37 -5.05 -7.71 -9.91
CA ILE A 37 -5.63 -7.56 -11.24
C ILE A 37 -5.22 -6.19 -11.75
N ASN A 38 -4.79 -6.08 -13.00
CA ASN A 38 -4.27 -4.83 -13.55
C ASN A 38 -5.30 -4.11 -14.43
N HIS A 39 -5.06 -2.81 -14.63
CA HIS A 39 -5.83 -1.97 -15.52
C HIS A 39 -5.51 -2.25 -17.00
N SER A 40 -6.54 -2.31 -17.85
CA SER A 40 -6.42 -2.00 -19.28
C SER A 40 -7.76 -1.63 -19.91
N SER A 41 -7.94 -0.38 -20.30
CA SER A 41 -9.12 0.08 -21.06
C SER A 41 -9.28 -0.61 -22.42
N LYS A 42 -8.18 -1.02 -23.07
CA LYS A 42 -8.20 -1.61 -24.42
C LYS A 42 -8.23 -3.13 -24.45
N LYS A 43 -7.57 -3.78 -23.49
CA LYS A 43 -7.39 -5.24 -23.47
C LYS A 43 -8.23 -5.95 -22.41
N SER A 44 -8.99 -5.21 -21.60
CA SER A 44 -9.85 -5.78 -20.55
C SER A 44 -10.58 -7.03 -21.03
N ASN A 45 -10.53 -8.05 -20.19
CA ASN A 45 -11.12 -9.36 -20.43
C ASN A 45 -11.99 -9.82 -19.26
N ALA A 46 -12.11 -8.99 -18.22
CA ALA A 46 -13.03 -9.16 -17.13
C ALA A 46 -13.74 -7.85 -16.79
N LYS A 47 -14.83 -7.97 -16.02
CA LYS A 47 -15.54 -6.83 -15.43
C LYS A 47 -16.04 -7.16 -14.03
N ILE A 48 -16.35 -6.13 -13.27
CA ILE A 48 -16.96 -6.25 -11.94
C ILE A 48 -18.48 -6.17 -12.09
N GLN A 49 -19.20 -7.00 -11.34
CA GLN A 49 -20.64 -6.88 -11.14
C GLN A 49 -21.02 -7.23 -9.70
N TRP A 50 -22.19 -6.79 -9.25
CA TRP A 50 -22.77 -7.31 -8.01
C TRP A 50 -22.95 -8.82 -8.12
N SER A 51 -22.63 -9.53 -7.02
CA SER A 51 -22.74 -10.98 -7.01
C SER A 51 -24.21 -11.43 -6.89
N ASP A 52 -24.56 -12.50 -7.60
CA ASP A 52 -25.85 -13.19 -7.46
C ASP A 52 -25.79 -14.35 -6.43
N SER A 53 -24.69 -14.42 -5.67
CA SER A 53 -24.46 -15.44 -4.65
C SER A 53 -25.41 -15.31 -3.46
N ASP A 54 -25.78 -16.42 -2.82
CA ASP A 54 -26.55 -16.42 -1.57
C ASP A 54 -25.84 -15.67 -0.41
N PHE A 55 -24.55 -15.40 -0.55
CA PHE A 55 -23.77 -14.60 0.40
C PHE A 55 -23.89 -13.08 0.16
N GLN A 56 -24.45 -12.66 -0.97
CA GLN A 56 -24.80 -11.27 -1.24
C GLN A 56 -26.05 -10.91 -0.44
N SER A 57 -25.93 -9.91 0.42
CA SER A 57 -27.07 -9.30 1.12
C SER A 57 -27.66 -8.21 0.23
N GLU A 58 -28.50 -8.59 -0.73
CA GLU A 58 -29.08 -7.67 -1.73
C GLU A 58 -29.79 -6.48 -1.08
N GLU A 59 -30.40 -6.69 0.09
CA GLU A 59 -31.09 -5.62 0.82
C GLU A 59 -30.15 -4.44 1.16
N TRP A 60 -28.85 -4.70 1.33
CA TRP A 60 -27.85 -3.67 1.64
C TRP A 60 -27.62 -2.69 0.50
N LEU A 61 -27.95 -3.06 -0.74
CA LEU A 61 -27.83 -2.16 -1.89
C LEU A 61 -28.79 -0.97 -1.81
N THR A 62 -29.85 -1.08 -0.99
CA THR A 62 -30.88 -0.06 -0.82
C THR A 62 -30.94 0.53 0.59
N GLU A 63 -30.13 0.00 1.51
CA GLU A 63 -30.11 0.47 2.90
C GLU A 63 -29.38 1.81 3.06
N PRO A 64 -29.78 2.64 4.04
CA PRO A 64 -29.01 3.80 4.44
C PRO A 64 -27.61 3.41 4.90
N LEU A 65 -26.61 4.22 4.53
CA LEU A 65 -25.20 3.97 4.87
C LEU A 65 -24.96 3.83 6.38
N GLU A 66 -25.70 4.58 7.21
CA GLU A 66 -25.57 4.50 8.68
C GLU A 66 -25.99 3.14 9.23
N ASP A 67 -26.99 2.50 8.62
CA ASP A 67 -27.43 1.17 9.00
C ASP A 67 -26.42 0.12 8.56
N ILE A 68 -25.85 0.26 7.36
CA ILE A 68 -24.78 -0.61 6.85
C ILE A 68 -23.54 -0.54 7.76
N LYS A 69 -23.13 0.66 8.18
CA LYS A 69 -21.99 0.86 9.09
C LYS A 69 -22.17 0.21 10.47
N ALA A 70 -23.40 0.16 10.97
CA ALA A 70 -23.71 -0.44 12.26
C ALA A 70 -23.57 -1.98 12.24
N ARG A 71 -23.55 -2.60 11.05
CA ARG A 71 -23.43 -4.05 10.88
C ARG A 71 -21.96 -4.48 11.03
N LYS A 72 -21.72 -5.46 11.89
CA LYS A 72 -20.38 -6.04 12.14
C LYS A 72 -20.08 -7.28 11.26
N LYS A 73 -20.71 -7.37 10.08
CA LYS A 73 -20.55 -8.51 9.17
C LYS A 73 -20.27 -8.02 7.75
N THR A 74 -19.74 -8.89 6.90
CA THR A 74 -19.70 -8.67 5.45
C THR A 74 -21.06 -9.00 4.84
N GLY A 75 -21.47 -8.26 3.82
CA GLY A 75 -22.77 -8.45 3.15
C GLY A 75 -22.79 -7.99 1.71
N LEU A 76 -21.95 -7.02 1.33
CA LEU A 76 -21.71 -6.66 -0.06
C LEU A 76 -20.58 -7.48 -0.67
N MET A 77 -20.82 -8.01 -1.86
CA MET A 77 -19.95 -8.87 -2.64
C MET A 77 -20.04 -8.48 -4.11
N PHE A 78 -18.88 -8.50 -4.76
CA PHE A 78 -18.77 -8.36 -6.19
C PHE A 78 -18.12 -9.59 -6.78
N ASP A 79 -18.55 -9.93 -7.98
CA ASP A 79 -17.88 -10.93 -8.81
C ASP A 79 -17.04 -10.24 -9.87
N ILE A 80 -15.87 -10.80 -10.12
CA ILE A 80 -15.07 -10.50 -11.29
C ILE A 80 -15.36 -11.59 -12.30
N ILE A 81 -16.06 -11.23 -13.36
CA ILE A 81 -16.47 -12.17 -14.40
C ILE A 81 -15.74 -11.91 -15.71
N ALA A 82 -15.39 -12.98 -16.41
CA ALA A 82 -14.82 -12.88 -17.74
C ALA A 82 -15.84 -12.30 -18.73
N THR A 83 -15.38 -11.40 -19.62
CA THR A 83 -16.20 -10.82 -20.70
C THR A 83 -15.97 -11.50 -22.05
N LYS A 84 -14.95 -12.36 -22.12
CA LYS A 84 -14.57 -13.20 -23.25
C LYS A 84 -13.79 -14.42 -22.73
N ASP A 85 -13.58 -15.42 -23.56
CA ASP A 85 -12.76 -16.58 -23.19
C ASP A 85 -11.32 -16.15 -22.87
N ILE A 86 -10.81 -16.57 -21.71
CA ILE A 86 -9.45 -16.27 -21.24
C ILE A 86 -8.61 -17.53 -21.39
N GLN A 87 -7.50 -17.44 -22.12
CA GLN A 87 -6.62 -18.57 -22.37
C GLN A 87 -5.68 -18.85 -21.18
N LEU A 88 -5.14 -20.07 -21.11
CA LEU A 88 -4.14 -20.41 -20.09
C LEU A 88 -2.91 -19.50 -20.23
N GLY A 89 -2.55 -18.84 -19.13
CA GLY A 89 -1.44 -17.89 -19.09
C GLY A 89 -1.77 -16.48 -19.59
N GLU A 90 -3.00 -16.23 -20.03
CA GLU A 90 -3.48 -14.88 -20.30
C GLU A 90 -3.72 -14.12 -18.99
N GLU A 91 -3.27 -12.87 -18.93
CA GLU A 91 -3.49 -12.00 -17.76
C GLU A 91 -4.95 -11.57 -17.67
N VAL A 92 -5.51 -11.60 -16.45
CA VAL A 92 -6.84 -11.03 -16.19
C VAL A 92 -6.69 -9.52 -16.03
N LEU A 93 -7.43 -8.77 -16.85
CA LEU A 93 -7.37 -7.31 -16.93
C LEU A 93 -8.77 -6.71 -16.77
N LEU A 94 -8.86 -5.71 -15.91
CA LEU A 94 -10.07 -4.91 -15.67
C LEU A 94 -9.94 -3.54 -16.31
N ASP A 95 -11.07 -2.96 -16.72
CA ASP A 95 -11.14 -1.53 -16.98
C ASP A 95 -11.49 -0.80 -15.68
N TYR A 96 -10.57 0.02 -15.18
CA TYR A 96 -10.75 0.83 -13.96
C TYR A 96 -11.53 2.12 -14.22
N GLY A 97 -11.78 2.44 -15.49
CA GLY A 97 -12.51 3.63 -15.92
C GLY A 97 -11.58 4.79 -16.28
N GLY A 98 -12.08 5.66 -17.17
CA GLY A 98 -11.29 6.76 -17.73
C GLY A 98 -10.75 7.75 -16.69
N HIS A 99 -11.48 8.01 -15.61
CA HIS A 99 -10.99 8.92 -14.55
C HIS A 99 -9.71 8.41 -13.87
N TRP A 100 -9.56 7.10 -13.72
CA TRP A 100 -8.32 6.53 -13.18
C TRP A 100 -7.18 6.66 -14.19
N GLU A 101 -7.47 6.39 -15.47
CA GLU A 101 -6.49 6.51 -16.57
C GLU A 101 -6.00 7.95 -16.71
N ASP A 102 -6.91 8.93 -16.71
CA ASP A 102 -6.58 10.36 -16.78
C ASP A 102 -5.66 10.76 -15.61
N ALA A 103 -5.98 10.32 -14.38
CA ALA A 103 -5.18 10.61 -13.20
C ALA A 103 -3.80 9.92 -13.25
N TRP A 104 -3.72 8.72 -13.82
CA TRP A 104 -2.46 8.01 -14.04
C TRP A 104 -1.59 8.69 -15.10
N GLU A 105 -2.18 9.14 -16.20
CA GLU A 105 -1.47 9.88 -17.25
C GLU A 105 -0.95 11.23 -16.74
N GLU A 106 -1.76 11.98 -15.98
CA GLU A 106 -1.34 13.20 -15.29
C GLU A 106 -0.17 12.92 -14.32
N HIS A 107 -0.29 11.84 -13.55
CA HIS A 107 0.76 11.41 -12.64
C HIS A 107 2.09 11.14 -13.36
N LEU A 108 2.06 10.45 -14.51
CA LEU A 108 3.25 10.17 -15.31
C LEU A 108 3.89 11.43 -15.90
N GLN A 109 3.12 12.46 -16.24
CA GLN A 109 3.65 13.73 -16.74
C GLN A 109 4.44 14.49 -15.67
N GLY A 110 4.06 14.34 -14.40
CA GLY A 110 4.75 14.93 -13.25
C GLY A 110 6.02 14.20 -12.81
N GLN A 111 6.20 12.94 -13.21
CA GLN A 111 7.42 12.19 -12.89
C GLN A 111 8.58 12.69 -13.75
N THR A 112 9.49 13.45 -13.13
CA THR A 112 10.82 13.65 -13.71
C THR A 112 11.50 12.29 -13.81
N GLN A 113 12.00 11.97 -15.01
CA GLN A 113 12.70 10.71 -15.25
C GLN A 113 13.75 10.51 -14.16
N ILE A 114 13.70 9.35 -13.50
CA ILE A 114 14.67 8.95 -12.49
C ILE A 114 16.07 9.25 -13.06
N LYS A 115 16.78 10.18 -12.41
CA LYS A 115 18.13 10.58 -12.83
C LYS A 115 19.00 9.32 -12.92
N ASP A 116 19.88 9.25 -13.92
CA ASP A 116 20.76 8.11 -14.25
C ASP A 116 21.63 7.55 -13.08
N ASN A 117 21.57 8.15 -11.89
CA ASN A 117 22.33 7.77 -10.69
C ASN A 117 21.41 7.27 -9.55
N PHE A 118 20.36 6.52 -9.86
CA PHE A 118 19.50 5.92 -8.85
C PHE A 118 20.23 4.80 -8.12
N GLU A 119 20.69 5.07 -6.90
CA GLU A 119 21.17 4.04 -5.97
C GLU A 119 19.96 3.39 -5.29
N THR A 120 19.82 2.09 -5.44
CA THR A 120 18.74 1.37 -4.76
C THR A 120 19.03 1.32 -3.25
N THR A 121 17.99 1.34 -2.44
CA THR A 121 18.15 1.13 -0.99
C THR A 121 18.69 -0.27 -0.65
N THR A 122 18.56 -1.22 -1.59
CA THR A 122 19.19 -2.54 -1.48
C THR A 122 20.71 -2.44 -1.59
N GLU A 123 21.23 -1.69 -2.57
CA GLU A 123 22.67 -1.45 -2.72
C GLU A 123 23.22 -0.69 -1.51
N LEU A 124 22.51 0.34 -1.04
CA LEU A 124 22.91 1.12 0.14
C LEU A 124 22.96 0.29 1.44
N ASN A 125 22.06 -0.68 1.60
CA ASN A 125 22.03 -1.59 2.76
C ASN A 125 23.04 -2.73 2.66
N ASN A 126 23.48 -3.09 1.45
CA ASN A 126 24.39 -4.21 1.22
C ASN A 126 25.86 -3.79 1.16
N ASP A 127 26.16 -2.49 1.10
CA ASP A 127 27.53 -2.00 1.19
C ASP A 127 28.10 -2.22 2.60
N PRO A 128 29.11 -3.10 2.77
CA PRO A 128 29.69 -3.43 4.07
C PRO A 128 30.46 -2.25 4.72
N ASN A 129 30.72 -1.17 3.97
CA ASN A 129 31.33 0.06 4.47
C ASN A 129 30.32 1.21 4.66
N SER A 130 29.04 0.97 4.34
CA SER A 130 27.98 1.97 4.45
C SER A 130 27.58 2.17 5.91
N ILE A 131 28.30 3.06 6.58
CA ILE A 131 27.81 3.72 7.79
C ILE A 131 26.76 4.73 7.31
N VAL A 132 25.58 4.72 7.92
CA VAL A 132 24.56 5.73 7.65
C VAL A 132 25.18 7.11 7.84
N ARG A 133 25.08 7.95 6.79
CA ARG A 133 25.62 9.31 6.77
C ARG A 133 24.94 10.16 7.84
N THR A 134 25.75 10.84 8.63
CA THR A 134 25.33 11.88 9.56
C THR A 134 24.63 13.04 8.84
N LEU A 135 23.92 13.88 9.60
CA LEU A 135 23.25 15.06 9.03
C LEU A 135 24.24 16.01 8.34
N GLU A 136 25.48 16.11 8.85
CA GLU A 136 26.53 16.97 8.28
C GLU A 136 27.07 16.40 6.95
N GLU A 137 27.30 15.09 6.87
CA GLU A 137 27.74 14.43 5.64
C GLU A 137 26.73 14.61 4.51
N GLN A 138 25.43 14.54 4.84
CA GLN A 138 24.34 14.72 3.87
C GLN A 138 24.23 16.14 3.30
N TRP A 139 24.87 17.16 3.90
CA TRP A 139 24.93 18.50 3.30
C TRP A 139 25.81 18.52 2.05
N SER A 140 26.86 17.70 2.02
CA SER A 140 27.80 17.62 0.89
C SER A 140 27.53 16.41 -0.02
N GLN A 141 26.94 15.35 0.53
CA GLN A 141 26.64 14.09 -0.15
C GLN A 141 25.23 13.60 0.25
N PRO A 142 24.17 14.31 -0.16
CA PRO A 142 22.81 13.94 0.19
C PRO A 142 22.45 12.55 -0.36
N TYR A 143 21.61 11.82 0.37
CA TYR A 143 20.93 10.67 -0.23
C TYR A 143 20.00 11.13 -1.37
N SER A 144 19.65 10.19 -2.25
CA SER A 144 18.62 10.47 -3.25
C SER A 144 17.31 10.91 -2.56
N PRO A 145 16.52 11.84 -3.12
CA PRO A 145 15.30 12.36 -2.49
C PRO A 145 14.29 11.28 -2.08
N ASP A 146 14.29 10.17 -2.82
CA ASP A 146 13.44 9.00 -2.58
C ASP A 146 14.01 8.05 -1.51
N THR A 147 15.07 8.40 -0.80
CA THR A 147 15.73 7.54 0.19
C THR A 147 15.62 8.15 1.58
N GLN A 148 15.19 7.35 2.55
CA GLN A 148 15.13 7.73 3.96
C GLN A 148 15.85 6.70 4.84
N THR A 149 16.37 7.18 5.97
CA THR A 149 16.94 6.31 7.00
C THR A 149 15.88 5.95 8.03
N ILE A 150 15.73 4.67 8.33
CA ILE A 150 14.90 4.19 9.42
C ILE A 150 15.71 3.43 10.47
N CYS A 151 15.22 3.50 11.71
CA CYS A 151 15.75 2.74 12.84
C CYS A 151 14.82 1.55 13.12
N ILE A 152 15.37 0.34 13.13
CA ILE A 152 14.65 -0.90 13.40
C ILE A 152 15.10 -1.45 14.75
N PHE A 153 14.15 -1.59 15.67
CA PHE A 153 14.35 -2.25 16.95
C PHE A 153 14.04 -3.74 16.79
N LYS A 154 15.02 -4.61 17.04
CA LYS A 154 14.81 -6.06 17.11
C LYS A 154 14.63 -6.46 18.56
N TYR A 155 13.48 -7.03 18.87
CA TYR A 155 13.20 -7.57 20.20
C TYR A 155 13.84 -8.95 20.35
N ALA A 156 14.28 -9.30 21.56
CA ALA A 156 14.61 -10.68 21.88
C ALA A 156 13.29 -11.47 21.94
N ASP A 157 13.19 -12.54 21.14
CA ASP A 157 12.05 -13.46 21.25
C ASP A 157 12.01 -14.05 22.68
N TYR A 158 10.82 -14.10 23.28
CA TYR A 158 10.60 -14.51 24.67
C TYR A 158 10.73 -16.03 24.91
N GLU A 159 11.31 -16.78 23.97
CA GLU A 159 11.43 -18.23 24.06
C GLU A 159 12.89 -18.68 23.97
N SER A 160 13.50 -18.92 25.15
CA SER A 160 14.07 -20.23 25.54
C SER A 160 15.28 -20.19 26.50
N ASP A 161 15.80 -19.02 26.91
CA ASP A 161 17.05 -18.96 27.70
C ASP A 161 16.91 -18.63 29.20
N ILE A 162 15.72 -18.74 29.82
CA ILE A 162 15.58 -18.55 31.28
C ILE A 162 14.78 -19.71 31.90
N TYR A 163 15.44 -20.85 32.07
CA TYR A 163 15.14 -21.79 33.15
C TYR A 163 16.28 -21.75 34.16
N GLU A 164 16.31 -20.72 35.00
CA GLU A 164 16.90 -20.81 36.34
C GLU A 164 16.43 -19.61 37.19
N GLY A 165 15.53 -19.88 38.14
CA GLY A 165 15.28 -19.01 39.29
C GLY A 165 14.07 -18.09 39.18
N ASP A 166 13.11 -18.29 40.09
CA ASP A 166 11.92 -17.48 40.31
C ASP A 166 12.24 -15.97 40.47
N HIS A 167 11.96 -15.17 39.44
CA HIS A 167 11.45 -13.80 39.55
C HIS A 167 11.06 -13.30 38.15
N LEU A 168 9.75 -13.30 37.86
CA LEU A 168 9.20 -12.66 36.65
C LEU A 168 9.14 -11.15 36.87
N ASP A 169 10.12 -10.43 36.34
CA ASP A 169 10.01 -8.99 36.11
C ASP A 169 9.34 -8.80 34.74
N THR A 170 8.05 -8.47 34.73
CA THR A 170 7.23 -8.41 33.51
C THR A 170 7.42 -7.12 32.69
N ASP A 171 8.28 -6.20 33.13
CA ASP A 171 8.34 -4.85 32.55
C ASP A 171 9.60 -4.57 31.72
N ALA A 172 10.47 -5.55 31.50
CA ALA A 172 11.71 -5.34 30.75
C ALA A 172 11.67 -5.94 29.33
N LEU A 173 11.03 -5.23 28.40
CA LEU A 173 11.25 -5.46 26.96
C LEU A 173 12.67 -5.00 26.61
N TYR A 174 13.64 -5.91 26.73
CA TYR A 174 15.01 -5.65 26.27
C TYR A 174 15.08 -5.77 24.74
N TYR A 175 15.57 -4.72 24.08
CA TYR A 175 15.94 -4.79 22.66
C TYR A 175 17.21 -5.65 22.52
N LYS A 176 17.20 -6.60 21.58
CA LYS A 176 18.35 -7.45 21.25
C LYS A 176 19.36 -6.70 20.41
N SER A 177 18.88 -5.88 19.46
CA SER A 177 19.71 -4.99 18.67
C SER A 177 18.89 -3.82 18.11
N VAL A 178 19.61 -2.74 17.79
CA VAL A 178 19.10 -1.60 17.03
C VAL A 178 19.87 -1.57 15.71
N GLU A 179 19.15 -1.57 14.60
CA GLU A 179 19.74 -1.57 13.25
C GLU A 179 19.21 -0.39 12.45
N TRP A 180 20.11 0.36 11.84
CA TRP A 180 19.74 1.38 10.86
C TRP A 180 19.65 0.77 9.46
N LYS A 181 18.62 1.15 8.70
CA LYS A 181 18.46 0.76 7.31
C LYS A 181 18.03 1.93 6.44
N MET A 182 18.49 1.91 5.20
CA MET A 182 17.95 2.76 4.14
C MET A 182 16.68 2.12 3.60
N MET A 183 15.62 2.91 3.38
CA MET A 183 14.42 2.47 2.69
C MET A 183 13.97 3.52 1.70
N HIS A 184 13.31 3.09 0.63
CA HIS A 184 12.68 4.03 -0.28
C HIS A 184 11.56 4.76 0.46
N ARG A 185 11.54 6.08 0.30
CA ARG A 185 10.47 6.96 0.72
C ARG A 185 9.31 6.75 -0.25
N TRP A 186 8.39 5.89 0.13
CA TRP A 186 7.12 5.74 -0.58
C TRP A 186 6.21 6.89 -0.17
N GLY A 187 6.33 8.01 -0.89
CA GLY A 187 5.55 9.21 -0.70
C GLY A 187 5.92 10.20 -1.81
N PHE A 188 4.93 10.55 -2.63
CA PHE A 188 5.10 11.51 -3.71
C PHE A 188 5.51 12.86 -3.14
N GLU A 189 6.69 13.35 -3.54
CA GLU A 189 7.01 14.78 -3.48
C GLU A 189 6.39 15.39 -4.74
N GLY A 190 5.34 16.20 -4.55
CA GLY A 190 4.62 16.93 -5.58
C GLY A 190 4.27 18.30 -5.06
#